data_AF-A0AAV7JU04-F1
#
_entry.id   AF-A0AAV7JU04-F1
#
_cell.length_a   1.000
_cell.length_b   1.000
_cell.length_c   1.000
_cell.angle_alpha   90.00
_cell.angle_beta   90.00
_cell.angle_gamma   90.00
#
_symmetry.space_group_name_H-M   'P 1'
#
loop_
_entity.id
_entity.type
_entity.pdbx_description
1 polymer ?
#
loop_
_entity_poly.entity_id
_entity_poly.type
_entity_poly.pdbx_seq_one_letter_code
_entity_poly.pdbx_strand_id
1 'polypeptide(L)'
;MATVHKTQLSLKRKVEIAQDLSKGMTQLDAVKKYKASKGTVSRIGKEKERWVAINFETLDSAPRKGTERKRIVKVKTIDLDDKLVEYIVRARDLNAIVTGPIIQNIATMISKKLPNLDGFSASNG
;
A
#
# COMPACT_ATOMS: atom_id res chain seq x y z
N MET A 1 28.06 22.11 0.73
CA MET A 1 26.63 22.16 1.15
C MET A 1 26.14 20.72 1.32
N ALA A 2 25.74 20.31 2.52
CA ALA A 2 25.22 18.95 2.74
C ALA A 2 23.86 18.80 2.04
N THR A 3 23.70 17.80 1.20
CA THR A 3 22.43 17.44 0.57
C THR A 3 21.45 16.95 1.63
N VAL A 4 20.43 17.76 1.94
CA VAL A 4 19.35 17.36 2.85
C VAL A 4 18.54 16.26 2.18
N HIS A 5 18.73 15.02 2.61
CA HIS A 5 17.92 13.89 2.16
C HIS A 5 16.46 14.11 2.59
N LYS A 6 15.52 14.10 1.63
CA LYS A 6 14.09 14.20 1.91
C LYS A 6 13.64 12.98 2.71
N THR A 7 13.28 13.16 3.98
CA THR A 7 12.69 12.12 4.81
C THR A 7 11.30 11.77 4.27
N GLN A 8 11.11 10.54 3.79
CA GLN A 8 9.79 10.08 3.38
C GLN A 8 8.95 9.68 4.60
N LEU A 9 7.82 10.37 4.79
CA LEU A 9 6.79 10.00 5.76
C LEU A 9 6.09 8.70 5.35
N SER A 10 5.76 7.87 6.34
CA SER A 10 4.90 6.70 6.18
C SER A 10 3.48 7.11 5.77
N LEU A 11 2.76 6.17 5.16
CA LEU A 11 1.35 6.35 4.81
C LEU A 11 0.51 6.62 6.07
N LYS A 12 0.76 5.88 7.16
CA LYS A 12 0.10 6.08 8.45
C LYS A 12 0.18 7.53 8.90
N ARG A 13 1.39 8.07 8.91
CA ARG A 13 1.64 9.44 9.37
C ARG A 13 1.02 10.49 8.44
N LYS A 14 0.89 10.21 7.14
CA LYS A 14 0.17 11.09 6.21
C LYS A 14 -1.33 11.10 6.47
N VAL A 15 -1.92 9.95 6.77
CA VAL A 15 -3.34 9.81 7.13
C VAL A 15 -3.62 10.55 8.45
N GLU A 16 -2.78 10.34 9.47
CA GLU A 16 -2.90 11.04 10.76
C GLU A 16 -2.83 12.58 10.59
N ILE A 17 -1.86 13.08 9.81
CA ILE A 17 -1.77 14.52 9.50
C ILE A 17 -3.05 15.01 8.82
N ALA A 18 -3.57 14.27 7.84
CA ALA A 18 -4.78 14.66 7.11
C ALA A 18 -6.03 14.67 8.01
N GLN A 19 -6.16 13.70 8.91
CA GLN A 19 -7.24 13.65 9.89
C GLN A 19 -7.16 14.82 10.86
N ASP A 20 -5.98 15.12 11.41
CA ASP A 20 -5.80 16.23 12.33
C ASP A 20 -6.06 17.59 11.66
N LEU A 21 -5.61 17.78 10.42
CA LEU A 21 -5.94 18.97 9.63
C LEU A 21 -7.44 19.08 9.35
N SER A 22 -8.13 17.95 9.15
CA SER A 22 -9.59 17.92 8.94
C SER A 22 -10.38 18.21 10.22
N LYS A 23 -9.81 17.88 11.40
CA LYS A 23 -10.35 18.22 12.73
C LYS A 23 -10.09 19.69 13.13
N GLY A 24 -9.47 20.50 12.28
CA GLY A 24 -9.21 21.91 12.53
C GLY A 24 -7.82 22.23 13.09
N MET A 25 -6.89 21.27 13.13
CA MET A 25 -5.50 21.55 13.52
C MET A 25 -4.85 22.50 12.49
N THR A 26 -4.09 23.48 12.99
CA THR A 26 -3.37 24.39 12.09
C THR A 26 -2.16 23.70 11.44
N GLN A 27 -1.74 24.19 10.27
CA GLN A 27 -0.55 23.65 9.59
C GLN A 27 0.73 23.83 10.43
N LEU A 28 0.81 24.89 11.23
CA LEU A 28 1.96 25.14 12.10
C LEU A 28 2.04 24.10 13.23
N ASP A 29 0.89 23.75 13.81
CA ASP A 29 0.83 22.73 14.85
C ASP A 29 1.14 21.34 14.30
N ALA A 30 0.65 21.02 13.10
CA ALA A 30 0.99 19.79 12.40
C ALA A 30 2.50 19.69 12.08
N VAL A 31 3.15 20.79 11.66
CA VAL A 31 4.60 20.84 11.43
C VAL A 31 5.37 20.51 12.72
N LYS A 32 4.96 21.10 13.85
CA LYS A 32 5.57 20.86 15.17
C LYS A 32 5.35 19.43 15.65
N LYS A 33 4.10 18.96 15.64
CA LYS A 33 3.70 17.64 16.14
C LYS A 33 4.35 16.51 15.34
N TYR A 34 4.32 16.59 14.02
CA TYR A 34 4.79 15.51 13.15
C TYR A 34 6.24 15.65 12.73
N LYS A 35 6.93 16.74 13.09
CA LYS A 35 8.29 17.08 12.66
C LYS A 35 8.44 17.00 11.13
N ALA A 36 7.41 17.46 10.43
CA ALA A 36 7.32 17.44 8.97
C ALA A 36 7.56 18.85 8.41
N SER A 37 8.14 18.95 7.22
CA SER A 37 8.33 20.27 6.59
C SER A 37 6.99 20.92 6.22
N LYS A 38 6.93 22.26 6.27
CA LYS A 38 5.74 23.05 5.92
C LYS A 38 5.19 22.69 4.53
N GLY A 39 6.07 22.49 3.54
CA GLY A 39 5.65 22.07 2.20
C GLY A 39 5.00 20.68 2.17
N THR A 40 5.45 19.75 3.02
CA THR A 40 4.86 18.42 3.12
C THR A 40 3.47 18.47 3.75
N VAL A 41 3.32 19.20 4.85
CA VAL A 41 2.02 19.40 5.51
C VAL A 41 1.03 20.12 4.59
N SER A 42 1.47 21.16 3.89
CA SER A 42 0.65 21.87 2.91
C SER A 42 0.15 20.95 1.79
N ARG A 43 1.03 20.10 1.24
CA ARG A 43 0.66 19.13 0.20
C ARG A 43 -0.35 18.10 0.72
N ILE A 44 -0.15 17.57 1.92
CA ILE A 44 -1.09 16.64 2.56
C ILE A 44 -2.44 17.34 2.78
N GLY A 45 -2.44 18.59 3.22
CA GLY A 45 -3.66 19.38 3.41
C GLY A 45 -4.45 19.62 2.11
N LYS A 46 -3.76 19.84 0.98
CA LYS A 46 -4.42 19.94 -0.34
C LYS A 46 -5.06 18.62 -0.79
N GLU A 47 -4.43 17.50 -0.46
CA GLU A 47 -4.90 16.16 -0.79
C GLU A 47 -5.67 15.50 0.38
N LYS A 48 -6.17 16.28 1.36
CA LYS A 48 -6.69 15.75 2.64
C LYS A 48 -7.80 14.72 2.45
N GLU A 49 -8.73 14.96 1.53
CA GLU A 49 -9.87 14.08 1.26
C GLU A 49 -9.40 12.72 0.75
N ARG A 50 -8.41 12.71 -0.14
CA ARG A 50 -7.77 11.48 -0.62
C ARG A 50 -7.14 10.69 0.53
N TRP A 51 -6.45 11.37 1.43
CA TRP A 51 -5.78 10.72 2.57
C TRP A 51 -6.77 10.22 3.63
N VAL A 52 -7.90 10.88 3.82
CA VAL A 52 -8.96 10.44 4.74
C VAL A 52 -9.79 9.30 4.14
N ALA A 53 -10.03 9.30 2.83
CA ALA A 53 -10.75 8.22 2.14
C ALA A 53 -9.94 6.91 2.07
N ILE A 54 -8.64 6.97 2.33
CA ILE A 54 -7.79 5.78 2.40
C ILE A 54 -8.10 5.02 3.70
N ASN A 55 -8.66 3.83 3.56
CA ASN A 55 -8.72 2.88 4.66
C ASN A 55 -7.30 2.33 4.91
N PHE A 56 -6.68 2.71 6.02
CA PHE A 56 -5.32 2.31 6.35
C PHE A 56 -5.25 0.82 6.75
N GLU A 57 -6.31 0.28 7.35
CA GLU A 57 -6.38 -1.13 7.78
C GLU A 57 -6.29 -2.08 6.58
N THR A 58 -6.86 -1.71 5.44
CA THR A 58 -6.75 -2.51 4.21
C THR A 58 -5.40 -2.35 3.51
N LEU A 59 -4.75 -1.19 3.61
CA LEU A 59 -3.45 -0.93 2.97
C LEU A 59 -2.23 -1.49 3.71
N ASP A 60 -2.33 -1.66 5.02
CA ASP A 60 -1.27 -2.13 5.92
C ASP A 60 -1.56 -3.55 6.45
N SER A 61 -2.34 -4.32 5.71
CA SER A 61 -2.74 -5.69 6.05
C SER A 61 -1.59 -6.71 5.99
N ALA A 62 -0.39 -6.33 5.53
CA ALA A 62 0.79 -7.19 5.52
C ALA A 62 2.15 -6.46 5.51
N PRO A 63 2.50 -5.61 6.50
CA PRO A 63 3.85 -5.09 6.62
C PRO A 63 4.82 -6.25 6.91
N ARG A 64 5.98 -6.27 6.22
CA ARG A 64 7.14 -7.00 6.74
C ARG A 64 7.42 -6.46 8.15
N LYS A 65 7.57 -7.34 9.14
CA LYS A 65 7.82 -6.98 10.55
C LYS A 65 8.74 -5.75 10.66
N GLY A 66 8.22 -4.67 11.23
CA GLY A 66 8.98 -3.44 11.50
C GLY A 66 9.08 -2.42 10.35
N THR A 67 8.38 -2.60 9.23
CA THR A 67 8.38 -1.62 8.13
C THR A 67 7.02 -0.99 7.90
N GLU A 68 6.94 0.33 8.03
CA GLU A 68 5.74 1.10 7.67
C GLU A 68 5.75 1.41 6.17
N ARG A 69 4.64 1.12 5.47
CA ARG A 69 4.50 1.43 4.05
C ARG A 69 4.58 2.94 3.84
N LYS A 70 5.47 3.41 2.94
CA LYS A 70 5.67 4.85 2.66
C LYS A 70 4.95 5.36 1.41
N ARG A 71 4.55 4.45 0.51
CA ARG A 71 3.98 4.76 -0.80
C ARG A 71 2.85 3.80 -1.15
N ILE A 72 1.81 4.33 -1.78
CA ILE A 72 0.79 3.53 -2.47
C ILE A 72 1.39 3.17 -3.82
N VAL A 73 1.60 1.89 -4.06
CA VAL A 73 2.05 1.37 -5.35
C VAL A 73 0.82 0.81 -6.04
N LYS A 74 0.50 1.33 -7.22
CA LYS A 74 -0.46 0.66 -8.11
C LYS A 74 0.30 -0.49 -8.76
N VAL A 75 0.10 -1.70 -8.25
CA VAL A 75 0.61 -2.90 -8.90
C VAL A 75 -0.36 -3.26 -10.02
N LYS A 76 0.14 -3.43 -11.25
CA LYS A 76 -0.70 -3.83 -12.39
C LYS A 76 -1.36 -5.20 -12.18
N THR A 77 -0.85 -5.98 -11.24
CA THR A 77 -1.31 -7.34 -10.90
C THR A 77 -2.20 -7.37 -9.66
N ILE A 78 -2.72 -6.25 -9.14
CA ILE A 78 -3.50 -6.27 -7.89
C ILE A 78 -4.70 -7.21 -7.96
N ASP A 79 -5.45 -7.18 -9.07
CA ASP A 79 -6.61 -8.07 -9.29
C ASP A 79 -6.20 -9.55 -9.41
N LEU A 80 -4.97 -9.80 -9.87
CA LEU A 80 -4.37 -11.13 -9.93
C LEU A 80 -3.98 -11.62 -8.54
N ASP A 81 -3.28 -10.76 -7.79
CA ASP A 81 -2.80 -11.05 -6.44
C ASP A 81 -3.98 -11.34 -5.51
N ASP A 82 -5.06 -10.55 -5.59
CA ASP A 82 -6.27 -10.75 -4.77
C ASP A 82 -6.93 -12.11 -5.06
N LYS A 83 -7.10 -12.47 -6.34
CA LYS A 83 -7.64 -13.79 -6.73
C LYS A 83 -6.73 -14.95 -6.34
N LEU A 84 -5.42 -14.73 -6.39
CA LEU A 84 -4.43 -15.74 -6.00
C LEU A 84 -4.43 -15.96 -4.49
N VAL A 85 -4.54 -14.90 -3.69
CA VAL A 85 -4.71 -14.97 -2.23
C VAL A 85 -5.99 -15.71 -1.88
N GLU A 86 -7.12 -15.39 -2.53
CA GLU A 86 -8.40 -16.08 -2.32
C GLU A 86 -8.28 -17.59 -2.59
N TYR A 87 -7.59 -17.97 -3.66
CA TYR A 87 -7.29 -19.38 -3.95
C TYR A 87 -6.43 -20.04 -2.87
N ILE A 88 -5.35 -19.38 -2.43
CA ILE A 88 -4.43 -19.91 -1.42
C ILE A 88 -5.14 -20.11 -0.08
N VAL A 89 -6.00 -19.17 0.33
CA VAL A 89 -6.79 -19.29 1.56
C VAL A 89 -7.72 -20.50 1.48
N ARG A 90 -8.51 -20.62 0.40
CA ARG A 90 -9.39 -21.78 0.20
C ARG A 90 -8.63 -23.10 0.15
N ALA A 91 -7.48 -23.14 -0.52
CA ALA A 91 -6.66 -24.34 -0.60
C ALA A 91 -6.12 -24.75 0.77
N ARG A 92 -5.74 -23.79 1.62
CA ARG A 92 -5.32 -24.05 3.00
C ARG A 92 -6.47 -24.51 3.88
N ASP A 93 -7.66 -23.94 3.73
CA ASP A 93 -8.86 -24.37 4.47
C ASP A 93 -9.22 -25.84 4.14
N LEU A 94 -8.89 -26.30 2.93
CA LEU A 94 -9.04 -27.68 2.48
C LEU A 94 -7.83 -28.58 2.80
N ASN A 95 -6.86 -28.10 3.59
CA ASN A 95 -5.59 -28.78 3.89
C ASN A 95 -4.80 -29.21 2.64
N ALA A 96 -4.98 -28.54 1.50
CA ALA A 96 -4.24 -28.82 0.29
C ALA A 96 -2.82 -28.25 0.37
N ILE A 97 -1.84 -28.98 -0.17
CA ILE A 97 -0.46 -28.53 -0.24
C ILE A 97 -0.34 -27.45 -1.32
N VAL A 98 -0.01 -26.23 -0.90
CA VAL A 98 0.24 -25.10 -1.80
C VAL A 98 1.74 -24.92 -1.97
N THR A 99 2.29 -25.38 -3.10
CA THR A 99 3.71 -25.21 -3.45
C THR A 99 3.92 -24.03 -4.41
N GLY A 100 5.16 -23.52 -4.50
CA GLY A 100 5.51 -22.46 -5.46
C GLY A 100 5.11 -22.75 -6.91
N PRO A 101 5.38 -23.95 -7.46
CA PRO A 101 4.94 -24.33 -8.81
C PRO A 101 3.42 -24.33 -8.99
N ILE A 102 2.66 -24.74 -7.95
CA ILE A 102 1.20 -24.69 -7.99
C ILE A 102 0.72 -23.23 -8.04
N ILE A 103 1.31 -22.37 -7.22
CA ILE A 103 1.00 -20.93 -7.22
C ILE A 103 1.29 -20.32 -8.59
N GLN A 104 2.41 -20.65 -9.23
CA GLN A 104 2.76 -20.16 -10.57
C GLN A 104 1.77 -20.59 -11.64
N ASN A 105 1.38 -21.87 -11.64
CA ASN A 105 0.39 -22.39 -12.58
C ASN A 105 -0.96 -21.68 -12.41
N ILE A 106 -1.40 -21.51 -11.17
CA ILE A 106 -2.66 -20.83 -10.86
C ILE A 106 -2.59 -19.34 -11.23
N ALA A 107 -1.49 -18.65 -10.91
CA ALA A 107 -1.27 -17.25 -11.30
C ALA A 107 -1.31 -17.09 -12.83
N THR A 108 -0.67 -17.99 -13.57
CA THR A 108 -0.68 -18.00 -15.05
C THR A 108 -2.08 -18.29 -15.61
N MET A 109 -2.87 -19.14 -14.95
CA MET A 109 -4.25 -19.39 -15.33
C MET A 109 -5.17 -18.19 -15.07
N ILE A 110 -4.98 -17.50 -13.95
CA ILE A 110 -5.78 -16.32 -13.59
C ILE A 110 -5.41 -15.14 -14.48
N SER A 111 -4.12 -14.95 -14.80
CA SER A 111 -3.68 -13.83 -15.64
C SER A 111 -4.31 -13.86 -17.04
N LYS A 112 -4.47 -15.06 -17.63
CA LYS A 112 -5.17 -15.26 -18.91
C LYS A 112 -6.65 -14.84 -18.89
N LYS A 113 -7.26 -14.75 -17.71
CA LYS A 113 -8.67 -14.39 -17.53
C LYS A 113 -8.88 -12.93 -17.13
N LEU A 114 -7.81 -12.17 -16.92
CA LEU A 114 -7.87 -10.77 -16.49
C LEU A 114 -7.48 -9.84 -17.64
N PRO A 115 -8.24 -8.75 -17.86
CA PRO A 115 -7.87 -7.75 -18.85
C PRO A 115 -6.60 -7.01 -18.42
N ASN A 116 -5.79 -6.55 -19.38
CA ASN A 116 -4.57 -5.74 -19.18
C ASN A 116 -3.37 -6.46 -18.53
N LEU A 117 -3.31 -7.80 -18.60
CA LEU A 117 -2.14 -8.60 -18.17
C LEU A 117 -1.40 -9.26 -19.34
N ASP A 118 -1.46 -8.67 -20.54
CA ASP A 118 -0.72 -9.15 -21.70
C ASP A 118 0.79 -9.18 -21.41
N GLY A 119 1.40 -10.35 -21.59
CA GLY A 119 2.82 -10.57 -21.29
C GLY A 119 3.15 -10.85 -19.82
N PHE A 120 2.14 -11.09 -18.96
CA PHE A 120 2.39 -11.56 -17.59
C PHE A 120 3.12 -12.90 -17.59
N SER A 121 4.21 -12.98 -16.83
CA SER A 121 4.96 -14.21 -16.55
C SER A 121 5.08 -14.40 -15.05
N ALA A 122 4.67 -15.57 -14.56
CA ALA A 122 4.79 -15.91 -13.15
C ALA A 122 6.26 -16.25 -12.83
N SER A 123 6.97 -15.35 -12.14
CA SER A 123 8.34 -15.62 -11.67
C SER A 123 8.35 -16.48 -10.39
N ASN A 124 9.54 -16.89 -9.96
CA ASN A 124 9.75 -17.63 -8.69
C ASN A 124 9.52 -16.78 -7.42
N GLY A 125 9.12 -15.52 -7.56
CA GLY A 125 9.09 -14.52 -6.48
C GLY A 125 10.07 -13.39 -6.76
#